data_AF-A0A420CX68-F1
#
_entry.id   AF-A0A420CX68-F1
#
_cell.length_a   1.000
_cell.length_b   1.000
_cell.length_c   1.000
_cell.angle_alpha   90.00
_cell.angle_beta   90.00
_cell.angle_gamma   90.00
#
_symmetry.space_group_name_H-M   'P 1'
#
loop_
_entity.id
_entity.type
_entity.pdbx_description
1 polymer ?
#
loop_
_entity_poly.entity_id
_entity_poly.type
_entity_poly.pdbx_seq_one_letter_code
_entity_poly.pdbx_strand_id
1 'polypeptide(L)'
;MKVPLKTIFSWFEKGDIPTEHQFQQTFSSFRHLDENIRMDEVTGLNETFQKTVSSTTFTNHLQDEGAHDLVLARLNASNLTARNVEEWKEKLKIKPAATIDNGEETGNVYTKEQIEEIVNILQAKDNEMLELTAKISEILTSNDDNFDKLQKIVDYIKENREQIELLKGSGANSSFGGILRPTDNIIIKPGSAKWFWAGSGVYENASGVTIENFGIISFDGFVWSVLEVNMPGGGTDGFIDLTQED
;
A
#
# COMPACT_ATOMS: atom_id res chain seq x y z
N MET A 1 63.73 -50.94 -73.49
CA MET A 1 62.49 -50.20 -73.84
C MET A 1 61.41 -51.26 -74.03
N LYS A 2 60.23 -51.15 -73.40
CA LYS A 2 59.18 -52.18 -73.56
C LYS A 2 58.67 -52.16 -74.99
N VAL A 3 58.61 -53.33 -75.63
CA VAL A 3 58.11 -53.45 -76.99
C VAL A 3 56.58 -53.54 -76.96
N PRO A 4 55.86 -52.77 -77.80
CA PRO A 4 54.41 -52.89 -77.88
C PRO A 4 53.96 -54.31 -78.22
N LEU A 5 52.90 -54.78 -77.55
CA LEU A 5 52.41 -56.15 -77.71
C LEU A 5 52.07 -56.48 -79.18
N LYS A 6 51.54 -55.52 -79.94
CA LYS A 6 51.25 -55.66 -81.37
C LYS A 6 52.51 -55.93 -82.20
N THR A 7 53.64 -55.31 -81.83
CA THR A 7 54.93 -55.55 -82.48
C THR A 7 55.47 -56.94 -82.14
N ILE A 8 55.34 -57.37 -80.87
CA ILE A 8 55.67 -58.74 -80.47
C ILE A 8 54.86 -59.75 -81.28
N PHE A 9 53.55 -59.56 -81.42
CA PHE A 9 52.68 -60.47 -82.17
C PHE A 9 53.09 -60.64 -83.63
N SER A 10 53.58 -59.58 -84.29
CA SER A 10 54.06 -59.68 -85.68
C SER A 10 55.29 -60.58 -85.87
N TRP A 11 56.03 -60.93 -84.80
CA TRP A 11 57.19 -61.82 -84.90
C TRP A 11 56.83 -63.31 -84.82
N PHE A 12 55.57 -63.62 -84.50
CA PHE A 12 55.07 -64.99 -84.29
C PHE A 12 53.87 -65.32 -85.19
N GLU A 13 53.74 -64.63 -86.34
CA GLU A 13 52.73 -64.96 -87.33
C GLU A 13 53.05 -66.31 -88.02
N LYS A 14 52.03 -66.91 -88.64
CA LYS A 14 52.18 -68.23 -89.25
C LYS A 14 53.21 -68.17 -90.39
N GLY A 15 54.32 -68.87 -90.21
CA GLY A 15 55.40 -68.95 -91.20
C GLY A 15 56.61 -68.08 -90.85
N ASP A 16 56.50 -67.23 -89.83
CA ASP A 16 57.60 -66.41 -89.34
C ASP A 16 58.38 -67.11 -88.22
N ILE A 17 59.69 -66.85 -88.19
CA ILE A 17 60.59 -67.33 -87.13
C ILE A 17 61.24 -66.10 -86.51
N PRO A 18 60.99 -65.81 -85.22
CA PRO A 18 61.62 -64.68 -84.56
C PRO A 18 63.13 -64.90 -84.45
N THR A 19 63.89 -63.83 -84.60
CA THR A 19 65.32 -63.80 -84.25
C THR A 19 65.52 -63.98 -82.75
N GLU A 20 66.71 -64.40 -82.32
CA GLU A 20 67.07 -64.51 -80.90
C GLU A 20 66.80 -63.22 -80.13
N HIS A 21 67.14 -62.07 -80.74
CA HIS A 21 66.85 -60.76 -80.15
C HIS A 21 65.34 -60.51 -80.00
N GLN A 22 64.52 -60.80 -81.01
CA GLN A 22 63.06 -60.67 -80.93
C GLN A 22 62.46 -61.59 -79.86
N PHE A 23 62.99 -62.80 -79.75
CA PHE A 23 62.60 -63.74 -78.69
C PHE A 23 62.95 -63.20 -77.30
N GLN A 24 64.16 -62.71 -77.08
CA GLN A 24 64.58 -62.11 -75.81
C GLN A 24 63.75 -60.86 -75.45
N GLN A 25 63.46 -60.00 -76.44
CA GLN A 25 62.63 -58.81 -76.27
C GLN A 25 61.18 -59.14 -75.90
N THR A 26 60.68 -60.31 -76.32
CA THR A 26 59.33 -60.77 -75.96
C THR A 26 59.21 -60.91 -74.45
N PHE A 27 60.09 -61.67 -73.82
CA PHE A 27 60.04 -61.89 -72.36
C PHE A 27 60.41 -60.64 -71.57
N SER A 28 61.39 -59.87 -72.05
CA SER A 28 61.85 -58.63 -71.38
C SER A 28 60.84 -57.48 -71.46
N SER A 29 59.78 -57.59 -72.28
CA SER A 29 58.74 -56.56 -72.39
C SER A 29 57.61 -56.72 -71.38
N PHE A 30 57.47 -57.91 -70.78
CA PHE A 30 56.51 -58.16 -69.71
C PHE A 30 57.18 -57.93 -68.36
N ARG A 31 56.36 -57.56 -67.36
CA ARG A 31 56.82 -57.49 -65.97
C ARG A 31 56.98 -58.91 -65.42
N HIS A 32 58.03 -59.16 -64.66
CA HIS A 32 58.26 -60.44 -63.99
C HIS A 32 57.80 -60.42 -62.53
N LEU A 33 57.55 -61.59 -61.94
CA LEU A 33 56.99 -61.71 -60.58
C LEU A 33 57.94 -61.26 -59.48
N ASP A 34 59.24 -61.26 -59.76
CA ASP A 34 60.32 -60.77 -58.90
C ASP A 34 60.48 -59.24 -58.95
N GLU A 35 59.77 -58.55 -59.86
CA GLU A 35 59.81 -57.10 -59.99
C GLU A 35 58.70 -56.41 -59.19
N ASN A 36 59.10 -55.65 -58.16
CA ASN A 36 58.17 -54.81 -57.40
C ASN A 36 57.48 -53.76 -58.29
N ILE A 37 56.18 -53.57 -58.09
CA ILE A 37 55.42 -52.49 -58.73
C ILE A 37 55.68 -51.21 -57.96
N ARG A 38 56.21 -50.19 -58.64
CA ARG A 38 56.41 -48.89 -58.01
C ARG A 38 55.08 -48.16 -57.92
N MET A 39 54.87 -47.38 -56.86
CA MET A 39 53.59 -46.68 -56.65
C MET A 39 53.25 -45.68 -57.76
N ASP A 40 54.25 -45.10 -58.42
CA ASP A 40 54.09 -44.16 -59.54
C ASP A 40 53.63 -44.83 -60.84
N GLU A 41 53.74 -46.16 -60.95
CA GLU A 41 53.25 -46.93 -62.10
C GLU A 41 51.76 -47.30 -61.97
N VAL A 42 51.16 -47.16 -60.79
CA VAL A 42 49.75 -47.47 -60.55
C VAL A 42 48.93 -46.19 -60.62
N THR A 43 48.21 -46.01 -61.73
CA THR A 43 47.34 -44.86 -61.94
C THR A 43 46.36 -44.67 -60.77
N GLY A 44 46.28 -43.46 -60.23
CA GLY A 44 45.37 -43.10 -59.14
C GLY A 44 45.78 -43.57 -57.73
N LEU A 45 46.83 -44.38 -57.58
CA LEU A 45 47.26 -44.89 -56.27
C LEU A 45 47.77 -43.76 -55.37
N ASN A 46 48.68 -42.93 -55.90
CA ASN A 46 49.25 -41.80 -55.16
C ASN A 46 48.16 -40.78 -54.76
N GLU A 47 47.26 -40.44 -55.68
CA GLU A 47 46.13 -39.54 -55.45
C GLU A 47 45.18 -40.06 -54.36
N THR A 48 44.97 -41.38 -54.31
CA THR A 48 44.13 -42.01 -53.29
C THR A 48 44.80 -41.98 -51.92
N PHE A 49 46.09 -42.28 -51.84
CA PHE A 49 46.85 -42.20 -50.59
C PHE A 49 46.91 -40.77 -50.04
N GLN A 50 47.01 -39.75 -50.91
CA GLN A 50 47.00 -38.35 -50.50
C GLN A 50 45.67 -37.88 -49.91
N LYS A 51 44.56 -38.62 -50.11
CA LYS A 51 43.27 -38.34 -49.46
C LYS A 51 43.19 -38.91 -48.03
N THR A 52 44.21 -39.65 -47.61
CA THR A 52 44.29 -40.27 -46.29
C THR A 52 45.32 -39.55 -45.42
N VAL A 53 45.10 -39.55 -44.12
CA VAL A 53 46.09 -39.09 -43.14
C VAL A 53 46.84 -40.28 -42.56
N SER A 54 48.06 -40.06 -42.09
CA SER A 54 48.79 -41.13 -41.40
C SER A 54 48.09 -41.54 -40.10
N SER A 55 48.25 -42.80 -39.67
CA SER A 55 47.69 -43.28 -38.40
C SER A 55 48.16 -42.44 -37.22
N THR A 56 49.41 -41.98 -37.24
CA THR A 56 49.97 -41.11 -36.21
C THR A 56 49.28 -39.75 -36.20
N THR A 57 49.09 -39.13 -37.37
CA THR A 57 48.37 -37.84 -37.49
C THR A 57 46.95 -37.95 -36.97
N PHE A 58 46.23 -39.02 -37.36
CA PHE A 58 44.87 -39.26 -36.88
C PHE A 58 44.82 -39.45 -35.36
N THR A 59 45.71 -40.27 -34.81
CA THR A 59 45.76 -40.54 -33.37
C THR A 59 46.10 -39.29 -32.58
N ASN A 60 47.06 -38.49 -33.06
CA ASN A 60 47.42 -37.22 -32.43
C ASN A 60 46.24 -36.25 -32.42
N HIS A 61 45.51 -36.13 -33.53
CA HIS A 61 44.31 -35.30 -33.60
C HIS A 61 43.20 -35.79 -32.65
N LEU A 62 43.01 -37.11 -32.54
CA LEU A 62 41.99 -37.71 -31.65
C LEU A 62 42.28 -37.48 -30.17
N GLN A 63 43.55 -37.44 -29.77
CA GLN A 63 43.98 -37.22 -28.39
C GLN A 63 44.19 -35.74 -28.04
N ASP A 64 44.15 -34.86 -29.04
CA ASP A 64 44.29 -33.42 -28.85
C ASP A 64 42.95 -32.80 -28.46
N GLU A 65 42.78 -32.52 -27.16
CA GLU A 65 41.58 -31.86 -26.63
C GLU A 65 41.35 -30.45 -27.21
N GLY A 66 42.37 -29.82 -27.79
CA GLY A 66 42.32 -28.49 -28.39
C GLY A 66 42.12 -28.48 -29.91
N ALA A 67 42.02 -29.66 -30.55
CA ALA A 67 42.04 -29.79 -32.01
C ALA A 67 40.95 -28.99 -32.74
N HIS A 68 39.88 -28.63 -32.05
CA HIS A 68 38.73 -27.90 -32.59
C HIS A 68 38.41 -26.59 -31.87
N ASP A 69 39.27 -26.11 -30.96
CA ASP A 69 38.97 -24.94 -30.13
C ASP A 69 38.73 -23.65 -30.94
N LEU A 70 39.22 -23.57 -32.18
CA LEU A 70 39.02 -22.42 -33.07
C LEU A 70 37.68 -22.43 -33.82
N VAL A 71 37.01 -23.56 -33.91
CA VAL A 71 35.82 -23.75 -34.77
C VAL A 71 34.59 -24.30 -34.03
N LEU A 72 34.79 -24.98 -32.90
CA LEU A 72 33.73 -25.53 -32.06
C LEU A 72 33.84 -24.92 -30.65
N ALA A 73 32.70 -24.66 -30.02
CA ALA A 73 32.70 -24.33 -28.60
C ALA A 73 32.71 -25.60 -27.76
N ARG A 74 33.48 -25.56 -26.67
CA ARG A 74 33.47 -26.57 -25.61
C ARG A 74 32.12 -26.54 -24.89
N LEU A 75 31.73 -27.68 -24.31
CA LEU A 75 30.49 -27.80 -23.56
C LEU A 75 30.36 -26.78 -22.41
N ASN A 76 31.48 -26.49 -21.75
CA ASN A 76 31.58 -25.49 -20.69
C ASN A 76 31.90 -24.07 -21.20
N ALA A 77 31.92 -23.86 -22.52
CA ALA A 77 32.24 -22.60 -23.18
C ALA A 77 33.63 -22.00 -22.85
N SER A 78 34.56 -22.78 -22.27
CA SER A 78 35.83 -22.22 -21.77
C SER A 78 36.77 -21.69 -22.86
N ASN A 79 36.55 -22.09 -24.12
CA ASN A 79 37.31 -21.59 -25.27
C ASN A 79 36.64 -20.40 -25.99
N LEU A 80 35.51 -19.89 -25.48
CA LEU A 80 34.87 -18.72 -26.07
C LEU A 80 35.57 -17.43 -25.61
N THR A 81 35.82 -16.55 -26.57
CA THR A 81 36.23 -15.16 -26.29
C THR A 81 35.01 -14.26 -26.09
N ALA A 82 35.20 -13.08 -25.48
CA ALA A 82 34.14 -12.09 -25.34
C ALA A 82 33.48 -11.74 -26.68
N ARG A 83 34.26 -11.64 -27.77
CA ARG A 83 33.74 -11.41 -29.12
C ARG A 83 32.83 -12.55 -29.59
N ASN A 84 33.18 -13.81 -29.31
CA ASN A 84 32.33 -14.95 -29.66
C ASN A 84 30.98 -14.87 -28.94
N VAL A 85 31.02 -14.50 -27.65
CA VAL A 85 29.80 -14.36 -26.84
C VAL A 85 28.87 -13.29 -27.42
N GLU A 86 29.39 -12.13 -27.80
CA GLU A 86 28.58 -11.06 -28.40
C GLU A 86 28.00 -11.44 -29.77
N GLU A 87 28.83 -11.99 -30.67
CA GLU A 87 28.36 -12.47 -31.97
C GLU A 87 27.26 -13.54 -31.82
N TRP A 88 27.37 -14.39 -30.80
CA TRP A 88 26.39 -15.43 -30.52
C TRP A 88 25.10 -14.88 -29.92
N LYS A 89 25.18 -13.92 -28.99
CA LYS A 89 23.99 -13.23 -28.46
C LYS A 89 23.15 -12.64 -29.59
N GLU A 90 23.81 -11.98 -30.55
CA GLU A 90 23.15 -11.41 -31.75
C GLU A 90 22.49 -12.50 -32.60
N LYS A 91 23.25 -13.55 -32.99
CA LYS A 91 22.75 -14.62 -33.87
C LYS A 91 21.64 -15.45 -33.25
N LEU A 92 21.75 -15.76 -31.95
CA LEU A 92 20.75 -16.50 -31.20
C LEU A 92 19.57 -15.61 -30.79
N LYS A 93 19.62 -14.31 -31.08
CA LYS A 93 18.59 -13.32 -30.73
C LYS A 93 18.29 -13.35 -29.23
N ILE A 94 19.33 -13.57 -28.41
CA ILE A 94 19.21 -13.52 -26.95
C ILE A 94 18.95 -12.06 -26.61
N LYS A 95 17.71 -11.75 -26.23
CA LYS A 95 17.36 -10.45 -25.70
C LYS A 95 17.68 -10.43 -24.21
N PRO A 96 18.34 -9.39 -23.68
CA PRO A 96 18.41 -9.19 -22.25
C PRO A 96 16.98 -9.13 -21.70
N ALA A 97 16.66 -10.06 -20.81
CA ALA A 97 15.37 -10.15 -20.15
C ALA A 97 15.61 -10.03 -18.65
N ALA A 98 14.92 -9.09 -18.00
CA ALA A 98 15.02 -8.82 -16.58
C ALA A 98 16.43 -8.43 -16.11
N THR A 99 17.22 -7.76 -16.96
CA THR A 99 18.50 -7.17 -16.54
C THR A 99 18.20 -5.89 -15.76
N ILE A 100 18.56 -5.85 -14.48
CA ILE A 100 18.76 -4.60 -13.73
C ILE A 100 20.15 -4.11 -14.11
N ASP A 101 20.29 -2.82 -14.42
CA ASP A 101 21.44 -2.23 -15.12
C ASP A 101 22.77 -2.87 -14.78
N ASN A 102 23.43 -3.38 -15.83
CA ASN A 102 24.82 -3.77 -15.78
C ASN A 102 25.66 -2.66 -16.41
N GLY A 103 25.98 -1.64 -15.62
CA GLY A 103 26.78 -0.50 -16.10
C GLY A 103 25.99 0.42 -17.03
N GLU A 104 26.45 0.60 -18.27
CA GLU A 104 25.84 1.51 -19.26
C GLU A 104 24.66 0.89 -20.04
N GLU A 105 24.42 -0.42 -19.91
CA GLU A 105 23.32 -1.09 -20.61
C GLU A 105 22.00 -0.93 -19.84
N THR A 106 21.07 -0.16 -20.42
CA THR A 106 19.73 0.05 -19.85
C THR A 106 18.90 -1.22 -19.99
N GLY A 107 18.43 -1.74 -18.85
CA GLY A 107 17.56 -2.92 -18.81
C GLY A 107 16.15 -2.68 -19.35
N ASN A 108 15.38 -3.76 -19.45
CA ASN A 108 13.93 -3.70 -19.69
C ASN A 108 13.10 -3.57 -18.39
N VAL A 109 13.79 -3.36 -17.25
CA VAL A 109 13.23 -3.16 -15.91
C VAL A 109 13.70 -1.79 -15.41
N TYR A 110 13.03 -1.22 -14.39
CA TYR A 110 13.46 0.01 -13.75
C TYR A 110 14.92 -0.05 -13.27
N THR A 111 15.64 1.06 -13.45
CA THR A 111 17.02 1.19 -12.98
C THR A 111 17.11 1.17 -11.46
N LYS A 112 18.31 0.92 -10.91
CA LYS A 112 18.50 0.99 -9.45
C LYS A 112 18.14 2.37 -8.90
N GLU A 113 18.53 3.43 -9.61
CA GLU A 113 18.23 4.81 -9.25
C GLU A 113 16.72 5.07 -9.29
N GLN A 114 16.01 4.56 -10.30
CA GLN A 114 14.55 4.67 -10.40
C GLN A 114 13.84 3.92 -9.26
N ILE A 115 14.32 2.73 -8.90
CA ILE A 115 13.79 1.97 -7.76
C ILE A 115 14.04 2.73 -6.45
N GLU A 116 15.23 3.29 -6.27
CA GLU A 116 15.57 4.07 -5.08
C GLU A 116 14.69 5.32 -4.95
N GLU A 117 14.43 6.03 -6.07
CA GLU A 117 13.50 7.16 -6.08
C GLU A 117 12.08 6.76 -5.68
N ILE A 118 11.55 5.65 -6.23
CA ILE A 118 10.24 5.11 -5.88
C ILE A 118 10.18 4.76 -4.39
N VAL A 119 11.21 4.09 -3.86
CA VAL A 119 11.28 3.70 -2.44
C VAL A 119 11.32 4.93 -1.55
N ASN A 120 12.10 5.96 -1.90
CA ASN A 120 12.18 7.21 -1.14
C ASN A 120 10.83 7.94 -1.08
N ILE A 121 10.09 7.98 -2.19
CA ILE A 121 8.73 8.56 -2.23
C ILE A 121 7.78 7.78 -1.31
N LEU A 122 7.82 6.45 -1.37
CA LEU A 122 6.97 5.59 -0.52
C LEU A 122 7.30 5.77 0.97
N GLN A 123 8.59 5.84 1.32
CA GLN A 123 9.03 6.08 2.70
C GLN A 123 8.61 7.46 3.20
N ALA A 124 8.71 8.51 2.39
CA ALA A 124 8.25 9.84 2.76
C ALA A 124 6.73 9.84 3.04
N LYS A 125 5.94 9.15 2.22
CA LYS A 125 4.49 9.02 2.44
C LYS A 125 4.13 8.18 3.66
N ASP A 126 4.90 7.14 3.94
CA ASP A 126 4.71 6.34 5.16
C ASP A 126 4.96 7.19 6.42
N ASN A 127 6.01 8.00 6.41
CA ASN A 127 6.32 8.93 7.50
C ASN A 127 5.21 10.00 7.70
N GLU A 128 4.71 10.60 6.61
CA GLU A 128 3.57 11.54 6.68
C GLU A 128 2.33 10.87 7.31
N MET A 129 2.07 9.60 6.94
CA MET A 129 0.94 8.83 7.47
C MET A 129 1.10 8.52 8.97
N LEU A 130 2.32 8.19 9.41
CA LEU A 130 2.63 7.95 10.82
C LEU A 130 2.42 9.22 11.65
N GLU A 131 2.84 10.39 11.17
CA GLU A 131 2.59 11.66 11.85
C GLU A 131 1.09 11.97 11.97
N LEU A 132 0.31 11.75 10.91
CA LEU A 132 -1.14 11.94 10.94
C LEU A 132 -1.81 10.99 11.95
N THR A 133 -1.37 9.73 11.98
CA THR A 133 -1.89 8.73 12.91
C THR A 133 -1.57 9.11 14.37
N ALA A 134 -0.38 9.65 14.62
CA ALA A 134 0.00 10.17 15.93
C ALA A 134 -0.88 11.35 16.35
N LYS A 135 -1.12 12.32 15.45
CA LYS A 135 -2.02 13.47 15.71
C LYS A 135 -3.45 13.03 16.00
N ILE A 136 -3.99 12.07 15.23
CA ILE A 136 -5.32 11.52 15.48
C ILE A 136 -5.36 10.85 16.86
N SER A 137 -4.35 10.07 17.20
CA SER A 137 -4.25 9.41 18.51
C SER A 137 -4.19 10.42 19.65
N GLU A 138 -3.46 11.52 19.48
CA GLU A 138 -3.43 12.63 20.44
C GLU A 138 -4.80 13.27 20.62
N ILE A 139 -5.51 13.58 19.53
CA ILE A 139 -6.88 14.15 19.58
C ILE A 139 -7.86 13.17 20.27
N LEU A 140 -7.74 11.87 20.01
CA LEU A 140 -8.61 10.86 20.62
C LEU A 140 -8.28 10.59 22.09
N THR A 141 -7.05 10.84 22.53
CA THR A 141 -6.59 10.62 23.91
C THR A 141 -6.63 11.88 24.77
N SER A 142 -6.69 13.07 24.17
CA SER A 142 -7.03 14.28 24.91
C SER A 142 -8.44 14.10 25.45
N ASN A 143 -8.53 13.81 26.76
CA ASN A 143 -9.80 13.78 27.47
C ASN A 143 -10.57 15.04 27.10
N ASP A 144 -11.79 14.88 26.57
CA ASP A 144 -12.66 16.02 26.27
C ASP A 144 -13.23 16.55 27.59
N ASP A 145 -12.35 17.17 28.37
CA ASP A 145 -12.63 17.81 29.66
C ASP A 145 -13.80 18.79 29.52
N ASN A 146 -14.02 19.32 28.32
CA ASN A 146 -15.13 20.22 28.02
C ASN A 146 -16.46 19.44 27.90
N PHE A 147 -16.48 18.30 27.20
CA PHE A 147 -17.63 17.41 27.14
C PHE A 147 -18.02 16.87 28.53
N ASP A 148 -17.04 16.45 29.34
CA ASP A 148 -17.28 16.00 30.72
C ASP A 148 -17.85 17.10 31.62
N LYS A 149 -17.36 18.34 31.48
CA LYS A 149 -17.90 19.51 32.20
C LYS A 149 -19.32 19.86 31.75
N LEU A 150 -19.60 19.81 30.45
CA LEU A 150 -20.94 20.04 29.92
C LEU A 150 -21.93 18.99 30.42
N GLN A 151 -21.53 17.71 30.49
CA GLN A 151 -22.36 16.65 31.04
C GLN A 151 -22.70 16.90 32.51
N LYS A 152 -21.73 17.32 33.33
CA LYS A 152 -21.97 17.72 34.73
C LYS A 152 -22.97 18.87 34.84
N ILE A 153 -22.84 19.91 34.00
CA ILE A 153 -23.78 21.04 33.99
C ILE A 153 -25.19 20.58 33.60
N VAL A 154 -25.31 19.73 32.58
CA VAL A 154 -26.59 19.16 32.15
C VAL A 154 -27.25 18.38 33.28
N ASP A 155 -26.48 17.60 34.03
CA ASP A 155 -27.00 16.83 35.16
C ASP A 155 -27.46 17.74 36.31
N TYR A 156 -26.70 18.80 36.63
CA TYR A 156 -27.14 19.84 37.58
C TYR A 156 -28.44 20.54 37.15
N ILE A 157 -28.60 20.86 35.87
CA ILE A 157 -29.83 21.49 35.37
C ILE A 157 -31.03 20.55 35.51
N LYS A 158 -30.86 19.26 35.25
CA LYS A 158 -31.91 18.25 35.45
C LYS A 158 -32.33 18.18 36.91
N GLU A 159 -31.38 18.12 37.83
CA GLU A 159 -31.66 18.09 39.28
C GLU A 159 -32.40 19.36 39.73
N ASN A 160 -31.90 20.55 39.33
CA ASN A 160 -32.56 21.82 39.63
C ASN A 160 -33.99 21.87 39.10
N ARG A 161 -34.25 21.30 37.91
CA ARG A 161 -35.60 21.22 37.34
C ARG A 161 -36.52 20.38 38.22
N GLU A 162 -36.06 19.23 38.68
CA GLU A 162 -36.85 18.37 39.59
C GLU A 162 -37.17 19.09 40.91
N GLN A 163 -36.20 19.77 41.50
CA GLN A 163 -36.40 20.56 42.72
C GLN A 163 -37.42 21.69 42.53
N ILE A 164 -37.39 22.40 41.38
CA ILE A 164 -38.37 23.44 41.06
C ILE A 164 -39.77 22.86 40.91
N GLU A 165 -39.92 21.70 40.26
CA GLU A 165 -41.22 21.05 40.13
C GLU A 165 -41.79 20.61 41.49
N LEU A 166 -40.93 20.12 42.41
CA LEU A 166 -41.33 19.88 43.81
C LEU A 166 -41.79 21.18 44.50
N LEU A 167 -41.04 22.28 44.34
CA LEU A 167 -41.36 23.57 44.96
C LEU A 167 -42.67 24.17 44.44
N LYS A 168 -42.93 24.08 43.13
CA LYS A 168 -44.22 24.50 42.53
C LYS A 168 -45.40 23.70 43.10
N GLY A 169 -45.20 22.41 43.39
CA GLY A 169 -46.21 21.59 44.08
C GLY A 169 -46.51 22.06 45.51
N SER A 170 -45.55 22.67 46.20
CA SER A 170 -45.69 23.15 47.58
C SER A 170 -46.13 24.62 47.73
N GLY A 171 -45.82 25.50 46.77
CA GLY A 171 -46.02 26.96 46.91
C GLY A 171 -47.47 27.46 46.86
N ALA A 172 -48.40 26.69 46.29
CA ALA A 172 -49.82 27.06 46.21
C ALA A 172 -50.70 26.37 47.27
N ASN A 173 -50.10 25.57 48.17
CA ASN A 173 -50.82 24.70 49.10
C ASN A 173 -50.62 25.05 50.59
N SER A 174 -50.22 26.29 50.91
CA SER A 174 -50.30 26.79 52.29
C SER A 174 -51.75 26.79 52.77
N SER A 175 -52.06 25.94 53.75
CA SER A 175 -53.41 25.76 54.30
C SER A 175 -53.88 26.92 55.19
N PHE A 176 -53.02 27.89 55.53
CA PHE A 176 -53.29 28.85 56.60
C PHE A 176 -53.19 30.34 56.20
N GLY A 177 -52.34 30.73 55.23
CA GLY A 177 -52.20 32.14 54.83
C GLY A 177 -50.95 32.44 53.99
N GLY A 178 -50.81 33.69 53.52
CA GLY A 178 -49.70 34.12 52.64
C GLY A 178 -49.62 35.63 52.42
N ILE A 179 -48.74 36.08 51.51
CA ILE A 179 -48.74 37.46 51.01
C ILE A 179 -49.59 37.48 49.75
N LEU A 180 -50.49 38.46 49.63
CA LEU A 180 -51.39 38.61 48.50
C LEU A 180 -51.06 39.87 47.72
N ARG A 181 -51.00 39.76 46.39
CA ARG A 181 -50.90 40.88 45.46
C ARG A 181 -52.25 41.12 44.76
N PRO A 182 -52.54 42.36 44.32
CA PRO A 182 -53.78 42.69 43.61
C PRO A 182 -54.08 41.79 42.40
N THR A 183 -53.04 41.27 41.75
CA THR A 183 -53.14 40.45 40.52
C THR A 183 -53.14 38.93 40.77
N ASP A 184 -53.01 38.48 42.02
CA ASP A 184 -52.89 37.04 42.31
C ASP A 184 -54.24 36.33 42.15
N ASN A 185 -54.23 35.07 41.71
CA ASN A 185 -55.44 34.24 41.68
C ASN A 185 -55.58 33.45 42.99
N ILE A 186 -56.61 33.75 43.77
CA ILE A 186 -56.90 33.03 45.02
C ILE A 186 -57.91 31.93 44.74
N ILE A 187 -57.59 30.71 45.18
CA ILE A 187 -58.55 29.60 45.21
C ILE A 187 -58.91 29.34 46.68
N ILE A 188 -60.12 29.74 47.08
CA ILE A 188 -60.66 29.48 48.42
C ILE A 188 -61.60 28.27 48.35
N LYS A 189 -61.46 27.32 49.27
CA LYS A 189 -62.44 26.24 49.44
C LYS A 189 -63.54 26.72 50.42
N PRO A 190 -64.84 26.52 50.13
CA PRO A 190 -65.92 26.90 51.04
C PRO A 190 -65.70 26.34 52.45
N GLY A 191 -65.81 27.18 53.48
CA GLY A 191 -65.60 26.80 54.88
C GLY A 191 -64.14 26.75 55.35
N SER A 192 -63.17 27.17 54.54
CA SER A 192 -61.77 27.33 54.98
C SER A 192 -61.44 28.80 55.23
N ALA A 193 -61.12 29.14 56.49
CA ALA A 193 -60.64 30.47 56.83
C ALA A 193 -59.21 30.68 56.32
N LYS A 194 -58.93 31.87 55.78
CA LYS A 194 -57.60 32.28 55.31
C LYS A 194 -57.31 33.72 55.70
N TRP A 195 -56.04 34.03 55.92
CA TRP A 195 -55.58 35.41 56.10
C TRP A 195 -54.39 35.69 55.19
N PHE A 196 -54.33 36.92 54.69
CA PHE A 196 -53.30 37.37 53.78
C PHE A 196 -52.76 38.72 54.21
N TRP A 197 -51.44 38.88 54.15
CA TRP A 197 -50.83 40.21 54.22
C TRP A 197 -50.95 40.88 52.85
N ALA A 198 -51.40 42.13 52.84
CA ALA A 198 -51.70 42.86 51.63
C ALA A 198 -51.18 44.30 51.74
N GLY A 199 -50.49 44.75 50.70
CA GLY A 199 -50.09 46.16 50.54
C GLY A 199 -51.22 47.01 49.94
N SER A 200 -50.93 48.26 49.61
CA SER A 200 -51.95 49.17 49.10
C SER A 200 -52.41 48.76 47.71
N GLY A 201 -53.71 48.86 47.47
CA GLY A 201 -54.32 48.50 46.20
C GLY A 201 -55.74 47.96 46.32
N VAL A 202 -56.33 47.67 45.16
CA VAL A 202 -57.67 47.07 45.03
C VAL A 202 -57.50 45.60 44.68
N TYR A 203 -58.05 44.74 45.51
CA TYR A 203 -57.94 43.28 45.44
C TYR A 203 -59.23 42.71 44.86
N GLU A 204 -59.35 42.75 43.53
CA GLU A 204 -60.48 42.16 42.79
C GLU A 204 -60.65 40.66 43.10
N ASN A 205 -59.52 39.98 43.32
CA ASN A 205 -59.44 38.59 43.76
C ASN A 205 -60.00 38.33 45.17
N ALA A 206 -60.20 39.37 45.98
CA ALA A 206 -60.82 39.34 47.29
C ALA A 206 -62.13 40.18 47.31
N SER A 207 -62.94 40.05 46.26
CA SER A 207 -64.22 40.74 46.11
C SER A 207 -64.11 42.27 46.06
N GLY A 208 -63.03 42.80 45.50
CA GLY A 208 -62.83 44.23 45.29
C GLY A 208 -62.46 44.99 46.57
N VAL A 209 -61.94 44.30 47.57
CA VAL A 209 -61.43 44.90 48.81
C VAL A 209 -60.33 45.92 48.49
N THR A 210 -60.44 47.12 49.04
CA THR A 210 -59.39 48.15 48.94
C THR A 210 -58.62 48.24 50.24
N ILE A 211 -57.29 48.25 50.14
CA ILE A 211 -56.39 48.64 51.23
C ILE A 211 -55.66 49.90 50.80
N GLU A 212 -55.70 50.94 51.61
CA GLU A 212 -55.06 52.22 51.33
C GLU A 212 -53.56 52.19 51.66
N ASN A 213 -53.17 51.45 52.70
CA ASN A 213 -51.79 51.35 53.17
C ASN A 213 -51.31 49.90 53.23
N PHE A 214 -51.11 49.34 54.42
CA PHE A 214 -50.75 47.95 54.64
C PHE A 214 -51.75 47.33 55.61
N GLY A 215 -52.17 46.09 55.33
CA GLY A 215 -53.21 45.46 56.12
C GLY A 215 -53.27 43.96 55.95
N ILE A 216 -54.23 43.38 56.66
CA ILE A 216 -54.57 41.97 56.58
C ILE A 216 -55.94 41.86 55.90
N ILE A 217 -55.99 41.05 54.83
CA ILE A 217 -57.24 40.60 54.23
C ILE A 217 -57.52 39.21 54.78
N SER A 218 -58.64 39.03 55.46
CA SER A 218 -59.07 37.74 55.99
C SER A 218 -60.38 37.28 55.36
N PHE A 219 -60.50 35.98 55.11
CA PHE A 219 -61.74 35.32 54.72
C PHE A 219 -62.09 34.31 55.81
N ASP A 220 -63.30 34.38 56.35
CA ASP A 220 -63.76 33.46 57.41
C ASP A 220 -64.36 32.16 56.88
N GLY A 221 -64.46 32.02 55.56
CA GLY A 221 -65.16 30.92 54.87
C GLY A 221 -66.40 31.38 54.11
N PHE A 222 -66.91 32.60 54.39
CA PHE A 222 -68.10 33.18 53.77
C PHE A 222 -67.91 34.65 53.36
N VAL A 223 -67.21 35.44 54.15
CA VAL A 223 -67.09 36.90 53.98
C VAL A 223 -65.63 37.33 54.04
N TRP A 224 -65.28 38.30 53.20
CA TRP A 224 -64.00 38.99 53.25
C TRP A 224 -64.04 40.14 54.26
N SER A 225 -62.99 40.25 55.06
CA SER A 225 -62.80 41.31 56.05
C SER A 225 -61.40 41.89 55.92
N VAL A 226 -61.28 43.17 56.28
CA VAL A 226 -60.05 43.94 56.16
C VAL A 226 -59.70 44.50 57.52
N LEU A 227 -58.43 44.39 57.88
CA LEU A 227 -57.86 45.12 58.99
C LEU A 227 -56.68 45.94 58.46
N GLU A 228 -56.86 47.25 58.37
CA GLU A 228 -55.76 48.16 58.08
C GLU A 228 -54.95 48.39 59.35
N VAL A 229 -53.63 48.27 59.21
CA VAL A 229 -52.70 48.49 60.31
C VAL A 229 -52.12 49.88 60.15
N ASN A 230 -52.62 50.83 60.93
CA ASN A 230 -51.99 52.15 61.05
C ASN A 230 -50.73 52.04 61.92
N MET A 231 -49.57 52.08 61.27
CA MET A 231 -48.28 52.12 61.96
C MET A 231 -47.98 53.57 62.37
N PRO A 232 -47.87 53.88 63.68
CA PRO A 232 -47.54 55.24 64.12
C PRO A 232 -46.10 55.57 63.70
N GLY A 233 -45.92 56.62 62.90
CA GLY A 233 -44.60 57.12 62.50
C GLY A 233 -44.20 56.90 61.03
N GLY A 234 -45.07 56.34 60.19
CA GLY A 234 -44.82 56.26 58.74
C GLY A 234 -45.01 57.61 58.06
N GLY A 235 -43.92 58.26 57.64
CA GLY A 235 -43.98 59.30 56.61
C GLY A 235 -44.61 58.76 55.32
N THR A 236 -44.92 59.63 54.37
CA THR A 236 -45.72 59.41 53.13
C THR A 236 -45.33 58.24 52.23
N ASP A 237 -44.29 57.49 52.59
CA ASP A 237 -43.63 56.50 51.76
C ASP A 237 -43.63 55.09 52.41
N GLY A 238 -44.33 54.91 53.54
CA GLY A 238 -44.78 53.57 54.00
C GLY A 238 -43.69 52.60 54.47
N PHE A 239 -42.47 53.05 54.79
CA PHE A 239 -41.44 52.23 55.44
C PHE A 239 -41.18 52.70 56.87
N ILE A 240 -41.13 51.75 57.81
CA ILE A 240 -40.67 51.99 59.18
C ILE A 240 -39.14 52.15 59.13
N ASP A 241 -38.64 53.31 59.56
CA ASP A 241 -37.21 53.50 59.84
C ASP A 241 -36.86 52.80 61.16
N LEU A 242 -36.23 51.63 61.05
CA LEU A 242 -35.83 50.79 62.19
C LEU A 242 -34.53 51.27 62.86
N THR A 243 -34.06 52.50 62.57
CA THR A 243 -32.76 53.00 63.06
C THR A 243 -32.84 54.05 64.19
N GLN A 244 -34.04 54.35 64.71
CA GLN A 244 -34.15 55.16 65.93
C GLN A 244 -34.04 54.27 67.17
N GLU A 245 -32.86 54.29 67.81
CA GLU A 245 -32.70 53.95 69.23
C GLU A 245 -33.19 55.13 70.09
N ASP A 246 -33.88 54.84 71.20
CA ASP A 246 -34.49 55.80 72.15
C ASP A 246 -33.51 56.86 72.70
#